data_AF-A0A0F9LPH4-F1
#
_entry.id   AF-A0A0F9LPH4-F1
#
_cell.length_a   1.000
_cell.length_b   1.000
_cell.length_c   1.000
_cell.angle_alpha   90.00
_cell.angle_beta   90.00
_cell.angle_gamma   90.00
#
_symmetry.space_group_name_H-M   'P 1'
#
loop_
_entity.id
_entity.type
_entity.pdbx_description
1 polymer ?
#
loop_
_entity_poly.entity_id
_entity_poly.type
_entity_poly.pdbx_seq_one_letter_code
_entity_poly.pdbx_strand_id
1 'polypeptide(L)'
;MLRQIHIFIKSELIFVKDYAMALGNEELQRVKQILQKYIEIPVHGKTLTNHISNFQIFHRASKNLYLVFITDISDSLQYIESLMLKAITKFEKLFPNPQDIKEPSSTKSEFIKFLDQLQKELHSKIAIIGPMNSGKSTLYDILKTDNEKVLMDFVKITQFQVNDVSFDLWDFQLRDHFSLLWSKIIAGSDLVILVFNLANFHVKIIKHFLDLQKLEGKYSKLLIIGNKRDLVDDNEIKRIKNELNIEEFIELSLNSPDAKTEIIRILMDTLGLKKKFPSDFGARVKEAGDLVQEGKTVQGLAKFKELIIISKAFQNIIYTKALEQKISDLNKKIKEQTEKRRTKENKKEFTVSKSLMFTRKISVKPLPSQSAMDDSIEQKPSIEERFTTPSKPLKKMVAFQQLDSKKVVKPPKIPKKPSKLIVKPKIPKTISPSSKSVKSIKPKDLHPKMPLELFSPNEEITKEIEKPKVIDFPRELQKFIEKGGSSLSPKLCEHLIIELKKSLDRPISFEDVKMAANFFVKQEQLE
;
A
#
# COMPACT_ATOMS: atom_id res chain seq x y z
N MET A 1 3.71 9.36 -1.78
CA MET A 1 4.47 8.93 -2.99
C MET A 1 3.56 8.76 -4.21
N LEU A 2 3.95 9.29 -5.37
CA LEU A 2 3.27 9.04 -6.66
C LEU A 2 3.55 7.64 -7.19
N ARG A 3 2.47 6.88 -7.45
CA ARG A 3 2.55 5.49 -7.89
C ARG A 3 2.25 5.31 -9.37
N GLN A 4 1.19 5.94 -9.87
CA GLN A 4 0.76 5.80 -11.26
C GLN A 4 0.21 7.13 -11.80
N ILE A 5 0.39 7.34 -13.10
CA ILE A 5 -0.22 8.41 -13.88
C ILE A 5 -0.99 7.78 -15.03
N HIS A 6 -2.26 8.18 -15.17
CA HIS A 6 -3.11 7.81 -16.29
C HIS A 6 -3.61 9.07 -16.99
N ILE A 7 -3.60 9.05 -18.32
CA ILE A 7 -4.08 10.16 -19.14
C ILE A 7 -5.17 9.65 -20.07
N PHE A 8 -6.33 10.30 -20.01
CA PHE A 8 -7.48 9.96 -20.84
C PHE A 8 -7.84 11.11 -21.80
N ILE A 9 -8.38 10.73 -22.96
CA ILE A 9 -9.04 11.62 -23.92
C ILE A 9 -10.37 10.98 -24.28
N LYS A 10 -11.48 11.69 -24.10
CA LYS A 10 -12.84 11.18 -24.44
C LYS A 10 -13.08 9.75 -23.92
N SER A 11 -12.69 9.48 -22.66
CA SER A 11 -12.77 8.15 -22.01
C SER A 11 -11.83 7.05 -22.53
N GLU A 12 -11.01 7.34 -23.53
CA GLU A 12 -9.94 6.47 -24.01
C GLU A 12 -8.65 6.71 -23.21
N LEU A 13 -8.06 5.64 -22.68
CA LEU A 13 -6.76 5.70 -22.00
C LEU A 13 -5.64 5.74 -23.04
N ILE A 14 -4.92 6.85 -23.13
CA ILE A 14 -3.88 7.07 -24.15
C ILE A 14 -2.45 6.93 -23.62
N PHE A 15 -2.26 7.12 -22.31
CA PHE A 15 -0.95 7.04 -21.69
C PHE A 15 -1.04 6.55 -20.26
N VAL A 16 -0.07 5.71 -19.89
CA VAL A 16 0.11 5.16 -18.54
C VAL A 16 1.59 5.23 -18.21
N LYS A 17 1.92 5.71 -17.01
CA LYS A 17 3.25 5.62 -16.41
C LYS A 17 3.10 5.08 -15.00
N ASP A 18 3.80 3.99 -14.72
CA ASP A 18 3.82 3.36 -13.40
C ASP A 18 5.22 3.51 -12.78
N TYR A 19 5.26 3.98 -11.54
CA TYR A 19 6.46 4.05 -10.70
C TYR A 19 6.46 2.94 -9.65
N ALA A 20 5.29 2.66 -9.09
CA ALA A 20 5.09 1.65 -8.07
C ALA A 20 3.80 0.86 -8.34
N MET A 21 3.69 -0.29 -7.71
CA MET A 21 2.46 -1.06 -7.66
C MET A 21 1.37 -0.22 -6.99
N ALA A 22 0.22 -0.14 -7.65
CA ALA A 22 -0.97 0.52 -7.12
C ALA A 22 -2.20 -0.26 -7.60
N LEU A 23 -3.02 0.37 -8.44
CA LEU A 23 -4.26 -0.21 -8.91
C LEU A 23 -4.00 -1.25 -9.99
N GLY A 24 -4.50 -2.46 -9.78
CA GLY A 24 -4.56 -3.50 -10.80
C GLY A 24 -5.58 -3.18 -11.90
N ASN A 25 -5.65 -4.02 -12.94
CA ASN A 25 -6.60 -3.82 -14.05
C ASN A 25 -8.06 -3.73 -13.57
N GLU A 26 -8.48 -4.60 -12.67
CA GLU A 26 -9.85 -4.65 -12.17
C GLU A 26 -10.21 -3.41 -11.34
N GLU A 27 -9.30 -3.00 -10.46
CA GLU A 27 -9.45 -1.79 -9.65
C GLU A 27 -9.48 -0.55 -10.53
N LEU A 28 -8.58 -0.46 -11.52
CA LEU A 28 -8.57 0.64 -12.48
C LEU A 28 -9.88 0.71 -13.29
N GLN A 29 -10.52 -0.42 -13.61
CA GLN A 29 -11.86 -0.40 -14.22
C GLN A 29 -12.92 0.17 -13.28
N ARG A 30 -12.88 -0.18 -11.98
CA ARG A 30 -13.78 0.42 -10.97
C ARG A 30 -13.52 1.92 -10.86
N VAL A 31 -12.26 2.34 -10.85
CA VAL A 31 -11.89 3.76 -10.87
C VAL A 31 -12.43 4.44 -12.12
N LYS A 32 -12.26 3.82 -13.28
CA LYS A 32 -12.82 4.34 -14.53
C LYS A 32 -14.33 4.49 -14.45
N GLN A 33 -15.06 3.53 -13.88
CA GLN A 33 -16.51 3.62 -13.68
C GLN A 33 -16.90 4.77 -12.74
N ILE A 34 -16.15 4.97 -11.65
CA ILE A 34 -16.36 6.08 -10.70
C ILE A 34 -16.07 7.43 -11.38
N LEU A 35 -14.99 7.49 -12.14
CA LEU A 35 -14.54 8.70 -12.84
C LEU A 35 -15.33 8.96 -14.13
N GLN A 36 -16.06 7.98 -14.67
CA GLN A 36 -16.78 8.07 -15.95
C GLN A 36 -17.63 9.34 -16.04
N LYS A 37 -18.40 9.64 -14.98
CA LYS A 37 -19.25 10.84 -14.90
C LYS A 37 -18.44 12.14 -15.00
N TYR A 38 -17.26 12.17 -14.39
CA TYR A 38 -16.36 13.32 -14.40
C TYR A 38 -15.54 13.42 -15.70
N ILE A 39 -15.31 12.30 -16.38
CA ILE A 39 -14.65 12.26 -17.69
C ILE A 39 -15.62 12.76 -18.78
N GLU A 40 -16.89 12.37 -18.68
CA GLU A 40 -17.94 12.81 -19.61
C GLU A 40 -18.34 14.27 -19.40
N ILE A 41 -18.41 14.72 -18.14
CA ILE A 41 -18.76 16.10 -17.77
C ILE A 41 -17.65 16.67 -16.87
N PRO A 42 -16.52 17.11 -17.46
CA PRO A 42 -15.37 17.58 -16.71
C PRO A 42 -15.65 18.90 -15.99
N VAL A 43 -15.31 18.94 -14.70
CA VAL A 43 -15.23 20.20 -13.95
C VAL A 43 -13.87 20.82 -14.21
N HIS A 44 -13.81 21.74 -15.18
CA HIS A 44 -12.56 22.40 -15.54
C HIS A 44 -11.99 23.23 -14.38
N GLY A 45 -10.66 23.24 -14.27
CA GLY A 45 -9.96 24.13 -13.35
C GLY A 45 -9.94 23.71 -11.89
N LYS A 46 -10.57 22.58 -11.53
CA LYS A 46 -10.56 22.05 -10.15
C LYS A 46 -9.92 20.67 -10.09
N THR A 47 -9.02 20.48 -9.12
CA THR A 47 -8.50 19.15 -8.77
C THR A 47 -9.44 18.49 -7.80
N LEU A 48 -9.86 17.27 -8.11
CA LEU A 48 -10.76 16.47 -7.29
C LEU A 48 -10.00 15.27 -6.73
N THR A 49 -10.45 14.78 -5.57
CA THR A 49 -9.81 13.65 -4.88
C THR A 49 -10.84 12.59 -4.54
N ASN A 50 -10.41 11.33 -4.59
CA ASN A 50 -11.15 10.17 -4.14
C ASN A 50 -10.21 9.22 -3.41
N HIS A 51 -10.70 8.53 -2.38
CA HIS A 51 -9.96 7.47 -1.69
C HIS A 51 -10.45 6.11 -2.18
N ILE A 52 -9.53 5.25 -2.62
CA ILE A 52 -9.85 3.88 -3.05
C ILE A 52 -8.80 2.93 -2.47
N SER A 53 -9.25 2.02 -1.62
CA SER A 53 -8.38 1.11 -0.86
C SER A 53 -7.31 1.88 -0.07
N ASN A 54 -6.03 1.62 -0.33
CA ASN A 54 -4.89 2.23 0.36
C ASN A 54 -4.28 3.40 -0.42
N PHE A 55 -4.98 3.91 -1.43
CA PHE A 55 -4.49 4.94 -2.34
C PHE A 55 -5.42 6.14 -2.39
N GLN A 56 -4.82 7.28 -2.72
CA GLN A 56 -5.54 8.51 -3.02
C GLN A 56 -5.44 8.79 -4.52
N ILE A 57 -6.57 9.13 -5.11
CA ILE A 57 -6.72 9.37 -6.53
C ILE A 57 -7.03 10.84 -6.73
N PHE A 58 -6.09 11.53 -7.34
CA PHE A 58 -6.21 12.92 -7.74
C PHE A 58 -6.54 12.97 -9.23
N HIS A 59 -7.55 13.74 -9.62
CA HIS A 59 -7.92 13.88 -11.02
C HIS A 59 -8.26 15.31 -11.38
N ARG A 60 -7.92 15.71 -12.60
CA ARG A 60 -8.12 17.06 -13.11
C ARG A 60 -8.33 17.03 -14.62
N ALA A 61 -9.34 17.79 -15.07
CA ALA A 61 -9.61 18.00 -16.48
C ALA A 61 -9.01 19.30 -17.00
N SER A 62 -8.43 19.27 -18.20
CA SER A 62 -7.99 20.44 -18.96
C SER A 62 -8.38 20.26 -20.43
N LYS A 63 -9.30 21.09 -20.93
CA LYS A 63 -9.87 20.95 -22.28
C LYS A 63 -10.40 19.52 -22.50
N ASN A 64 -9.86 18.78 -23.47
CA ASN A 64 -10.23 17.39 -23.78
C ASN A 64 -9.35 16.35 -23.06
N LEU A 65 -8.41 16.79 -22.23
CA LEU A 65 -7.48 15.97 -21.47
C LEU A 65 -8.01 15.72 -20.07
N TYR A 66 -7.87 14.50 -19.59
CA TYR A 66 -8.21 14.14 -18.22
C TYR A 66 -7.04 13.38 -17.58
N LEU A 67 -6.36 14.03 -16.63
CA LEU A 67 -5.21 13.47 -15.92
C LEU A 67 -5.65 12.85 -14.61
N VAL A 68 -5.13 11.66 -14.31
CA VAL A 68 -5.36 10.95 -13.05
C VAL A 68 -4.01 10.56 -12.44
N PHE A 69 -3.73 11.05 -11.24
CA PHE A 69 -2.58 10.68 -10.41
C PHE A 69 -3.06 9.76 -9.30
N ILE A 70 -2.34 8.67 -9.07
CA ILE A 70 -2.59 7.75 -7.98
C ILE A 70 -1.38 7.81 -7.06
N THR A 71 -1.63 8.14 -5.78
CA THR A 71 -0.59 8.33 -4.77
C THR A 71 -0.93 7.58 -3.48
N ASP A 72 -0.01 7.62 -2.52
CA ASP A 72 -0.28 7.18 -1.15
C ASP A 72 -1.16 8.19 -0.40
N ILE A 73 -1.77 7.75 0.71
CA ILE A 73 -2.74 8.55 1.50
C ILE A 73 -2.08 9.74 2.23
N SER A 74 -0.76 9.72 2.40
CA SER A 74 -0.01 10.78 3.07
C SER A 74 0.08 12.10 2.29
N ASP A 75 -0.20 12.10 0.99
CA ASP A 75 0.02 13.25 0.11
C ASP A 75 -1.11 14.29 0.20
N SER A 76 -0.74 15.58 0.29
CA SER A 76 -1.71 16.68 0.38
C SER A 76 -2.24 17.14 -0.98
N LEU A 77 -3.52 17.54 -1.04
CA LEU A 77 -4.16 18.03 -2.27
C LEU A 77 -3.45 19.24 -2.87
N GLN A 78 -3.11 20.24 -2.06
CA GLN A 78 -2.47 21.47 -2.56
C GLN A 78 -1.15 21.16 -3.27
N TYR A 79 -0.39 20.22 -2.70
CA TYR A 79 0.88 19.82 -3.26
C TYR A 79 0.72 19.07 -4.58
N ILE A 80 -0.14 18.04 -4.61
CA ILE A 80 -0.39 17.25 -5.83
C ILE A 80 -1.02 18.10 -6.94
N GLU A 81 -1.92 19.03 -6.60
CA GLU A 81 -2.53 19.95 -7.57
C GLU A 81 -1.48 20.76 -8.33
N SER A 82 -0.45 21.28 -7.63
CA SER A 82 0.63 22.03 -8.27
C SER A 82 1.40 21.19 -9.29
N LEU A 83 1.65 19.91 -8.99
CA LEU A 83 2.37 18.99 -9.87
C LEU A 83 1.50 18.56 -11.06
N MET A 84 0.22 18.31 -10.84
CA MET A 84 -0.73 18.01 -11.91
C MET A 84 -0.82 19.17 -12.90
N LEU A 85 -0.84 20.42 -12.43
CA LEU A 85 -0.82 21.59 -13.30
C LEU A 85 0.44 21.65 -14.16
N LYS A 86 1.62 21.45 -13.57
CA LYS A 86 2.88 21.36 -14.32
C LYS A 86 2.83 20.26 -15.39
N ALA A 87 2.29 19.08 -15.03
CA ALA A 87 2.14 17.95 -15.95
C ALA A 87 1.22 18.26 -17.13
N ILE A 88 0.05 18.85 -16.87
CA ILE A 88 -0.90 19.27 -17.91
C ILE A 88 -0.25 20.30 -18.84
N THR A 89 0.38 21.35 -18.30
CA THR A 89 1.00 22.39 -19.12
C THR A 89 2.13 21.83 -20.00
N LYS A 90 2.97 20.95 -19.46
CA LYS A 90 4.04 20.31 -20.23
C LYS A 90 3.48 19.35 -21.29
N PHE A 91 2.43 18.59 -20.95
CA PHE A 91 1.76 17.70 -21.91
C PHE A 91 1.17 18.49 -23.08
N GLU A 92 0.37 19.53 -22.82
CA GLU A 92 -0.25 20.35 -23.86
C GLU A 92 0.79 21.04 -24.76
N LYS A 93 1.95 21.41 -24.20
CA LYS A 93 3.08 21.97 -24.97
C LYS A 93 3.72 20.95 -25.91
N LEU A 94 3.93 19.71 -25.45
CA LEU A 94 4.61 18.66 -26.22
C LEU A 94 3.70 17.95 -27.21
N PHE A 95 2.39 17.90 -26.93
CA PHE A 95 1.40 17.18 -27.74
C PHE A 95 0.21 18.10 -28.08
N PRO A 96 0.36 19.01 -29.07
CA PRO A 96 -0.77 19.80 -29.60
C PRO A 96 -1.90 18.90 -30.10
N ASN A 97 -1.55 17.74 -30.69
CA ASN A 97 -2.46 16.62 -30.90
C ASN A 97 -2.19 15.53 -29.86
N PRO A 98 -3.07 15.37 -28.85
CA PRO A 98 -2.84 14.44 -27.75
C PRO A 98 -2.72 12.95 -28.14
N GLN A 99 -3.19 12.54 -29.33
CA GLN A 99 -3.08 11.14 -29.78
C GLN A 99 -1.65 10.73 -30.17
N ASP A 100 -0.79 11.70 -30.50
CA ASP A 100 0.59 11.46 -30.94
C ASP A 100 1.44 10.78 -29.84
N ILE A 101 1.02 10.83 -28.57
CA ILE A 101 1.73 10.16 -27.46
C ILE A 101 1.70 8.63 -27.55
N LYS A 102 0.78 8.04 -28.33
CA LYS A 102 0.76 6.59 -28.54
C LYS A 102 2.00 6.12 -29.28
N GLU A 103 2.52 6.94 -30.19
CA GLU A 103 3.67 6.63 -31.02
C GLU A 103 4.99 6.78 -30.23
N PRO A 104 5.99 5.91 -30.48
CA PRO A 104 7.32 6.08 -29.91
C PRO A 104 8.03 7.27 -30.58
N SER A 105 8.05 8.41 -29.91
CA SER A 105 8.69 9.64 -30.39
C SER A 105 9.72 10.20 -29.40
N SER A 106 10.59 11.09 -29.87
CA SER A 106 11.49 11.85 -28.99
C SER A 106 10.71 12.72 -27.99
N THR A 107 9.56 13.27 -28.40
CA THR A 107 8.68 14.07 -27.54
C THR A 107 8.07 13.25 -26.40
N LYS A 108 7.71 11.98 -26.66
CA LYS A 108 7.26 11.04 -25.62
C LYS A 108 8.37 10.76 -24.61
N SER A 109 9.59 10.54 -25.08
CA SER A 109 10.75 10.34 -24.19
C SER A 109 11.02 11.59 -23.34
N GLU A 110 10.92 12.78 -23.92
CA GLU A 110 11.03 14.05 -23.18
C GLU A 110 9.95 14.17 -22.10
N PHE A 111 8.70 13.85 -22.43
CA PHE A 111 7.61 13.88 -21.45
C PHE A 111 7.82 12.88 -20.32
N ILE A 112 8.29 11.66 -20.62
CA ILE A 112 8.61 10.65 -19.59
C ILE A 112 9.71 11.17 -18.66
N LYS A 113 10.80 11.71 -19.20
CA LYS A 113 11.88 12.30 -18.38
C LYS A 113 11.37 13.43 -17.48
N PHE A 114 10.46 14.24 -18.00
CA PHE A 114 9.82 15.30 -17.22
C PHE A 114 8.92 14.72 -16.10
N LEU A 115 8.16 13.66 -16.35
CA LEU A 115 7.39 12.99 -15.31
C LEU A 115 8.30 12.37 -14.25
N ASP A 116 9.43 11.79 -14.64
CA ASP A 116 10.44 11.29 -13.71
C ASP A 116 11.01 12.44 -12.84
N GLN A 117 11.22 13.63 -13.41
CA GLN A 117 11.57 14.82 -12.62
C GLN A 117 10.44 15.23 -11.65
N LEU A 118 9.18 15.21 -12.08
CA LEU A 118 8.05 15.49 -11.18
C LEU A 118 7.95 14.46 -10.05
N GLN A 119 8.27 13.19 -10.32
CA GLN A 119 8.34 12.17 -9.28
C GLN A 119 9.41 12.54 -8.25
N LYS A 120 10.59 13.00 -8.69
CA LYS A 120 11.65 13.48 -7.79
C LYS A 120 11.22 14.69 -6.96
N GLU A 121 10.45 15.60 -7.56
CA GLU A 121 9.93 16.79 -6.88
C GLU A 121 8.94 16.48 -5.76
N LEU A 122 8.39 15.26 -5.66
CA LEU A 122 7.49 14.84 -4.57
C LEU A 122 8.20 14.60 -3.24
N HIS A 123 9.53 14.52 -3.24
CA HIS A 123 10.32 14.31 -2.02
C HIS A 123 9.81 13.14 -1.16
N SER A 124 9.53 12.00 -1.81
CA SER A 124 9.05 10.81 -1.09
C SER A 124 10.05 10.42 0.00
N LYS A 125 9.57 10.24 1.23
CA LYS A 125 10.42 10.27 2.42
C LYS A 125 10.55 8.89 3.07
N ILE A 126 11.78 8.47 3.34
CA ILE A 126 12.10 7.27 4.13
C ILE A 126 12.80 7.73 5.41
N ALA A 127 12.18 7.45 6.56
CA ALA A 127 12.74 7.79 7.87
C ALA A 127 13.35 6.56 8.55
N ILE A 128 14.62 6.64 8.96
CA ILE A 128 15.27 5.61 9.77
C ILE A 128 15.18 6.02 11.25
N ILE A 129 14.54 5.17 12.06
CA ILE A 129 14.33 5.39 13.49
C ILE A 129 14.83 4.19 14.30
N GLY A 130 14.99 4.39 15.61
CA GLY A 130 15.31 3.31 16.55
C GLY A 130 16.37 3.67 17.59
N PRO A 131 16.66 2.74 18.51
CA PRO A 131 17.57 2.96 19.64
C PRO A 131 18.99 3.33 19.22
N MET A 132 19.80 3.78 20.17
CA MET A 132 21.24 3.97 19.96
C MET A 132 21.90 2.62 19.67
N ASN A 133 22.97 2.62 18.88
CA ASN A 133 23.75 1.43 18.54
C ASN A 133 22.98 0.32 17.79
N SER A 134 21.79 0.62 17.25
CA SER A 134 21.03 -0.33 16.43
C SER A 134 21.58 -0.52 15.02
N GLY A 135 22.47 0.38 14.55
CA GLY A 135 23.02 0.36 13.19
C GLY A 135 22.26 1.22 12.18
N LYS A 136 21.48 2.22 12.64
CA LYS A 136 20.80 3.19 11.75
C LYS A 136 21.74 3.86 10.76
N SER A 137 22.85 4.41 11.26
CA SER A 137 23.83 5.11 10.42
C SER A 137 24.56 4.15 9.49
N THR A 138 24.80 2.90 9.90
CA THR A 138 25.31 1.85 9.01
C THR A 138 24.34 1.55 7.87
N LEU A 139 23.04 1.40 8.17
CA LEU A 139 21.99 1.23 7.16
C LEU A 139 21.93 2.43 6.20
N TYR A 140 21.98 3.64 6.75
CA TYR A 140 22.02 4.87 5.98
C TYR A 140 23.24 4.90 5.05
N ASP A 141 24.43 4.55 5.55
CA ASP A 141 25.68 4.55 4.77
C ASP A 141 25.67 3.50 3.65
N ILE A 142 24.98 2.38 3.83
CA ILE A 142 24.79 1.36 2.78
C ILE A 142 23.91 1.89 1.64
N LEU A 143 22.91 2.71 1.98
CA LEU A 143 21.89 3.19 1.05
C LEU A 143 22.21 4.57 0.44
N LYS A 144 23.03 5.38 1.10
CA LYS A 144 23.30 6.76 0.66
C LYS A 144 23.91 6.80 -0.72
N THR A 145 23.63 7.90 -1.42
CA THR A 145 24.38 8.32 -2.61
C THR A 145 25.35 9.44 -2.22
N ASP A 146 26.26 9.81 -3.12
CA ASP A 146 27.34 10.77 -2.84
C ASP A 146 26.85 12.17 -2.42
N ASN A 147 25.58 12.50 -2.68
CA ASN A 147 24.98 13.79 -2.35
C ASN A 147 24.31 13.77 -0.98
N GLU A 148 25.08 14.00 0.08
CA GLU A 148 24.57 14.18 1.44
C GLU A 148 24.34 15.66 1.77
N LYS A 149 23.20 15.95 2.40
CA LYS A 149 22.85 17.25 2.98
C LYS A 149 22.68 17.09 4.49
N VAL A 150 23.46 17.83 5.24
CA VAL A 150 23.29 17.95 6.69
C VAL A 150 22.37 19.14 6.95
N LEU A 151 21.16 18.88 7.44
CA LEU A 151 20.19 19.95 7.73
C LEU A 151 20.45 20.55 9.11
N MET A 152 20.83 19.70 10.07
CA MET A 152 21.20 20.03 11.45
C MET A 152 22.22 18.99 11.93
N ASP A 153 22.93 19.26 13.02
CA ASP A 153 23.98 18.37 13.56
C ASP A 153 23.52 16.93 13.85
N PHE A 154 22.20 16.72 13.97
CA PHE A 154 21.59 15.45 14.29
C PHE A 154 20.72 14.87 13.15
N VAL A 155 20.61 15.54 11.99
CA VAL A 155 19.83 15.07 10.83
C VAL A 155 20.67 15.03 9.57
N LYS A 156 20.83 13.83 9.03
CA LYS A 156 21.45 13.60 7.72
C LYS A 156 20.39 13.22 6.70
N ILE A 157 20.41 13.88 5.56
CA ILE A 157 19.48 13.63 4.47
C ILE A 157 20.29 13.35 3.20
N THR A 158 20.03 12.23 2.55
CA THR A 158 20.61 11.89 1.25
C THR A 158 19.50 11.47 0.29
N GLN A 159 19.76 11.60 -1.00
CA GLN A 159 18.86 11.03 -1.99
C GLN A 159 19.19 9.55 -2.19
N PHE A 160 18.17 8.71 -2.14
CA PHE A 160 18.25 7.30 -2.42
C PHE A 160 17.38 7.00 -3.64
N GLN A 161 17.96 6.44 -4.70
CA GLN A 161 17.23 6.13 -5.92
C GLN A 161 17.16 4.61 -6.13
N VAL A 162 15.96 4.09 -6.33
CA VAL A 162 15.72 2.70 -6.71
C VAL A 162 14.87 2.69 -7.97
N ASN A 163 15.41 2.12 -9.04
CA ASN A 163 14.82 2.20 -10.38
C ASN A 163 14.57 3.67 -10.78
N ASP A 164 13.35 4.01 -11.17
CA ASP A 164 12.96 5.34 -11.63
C ASP A 164 12.34 6.18 -10.51
N VAL A 165 12.49 5.76 -9.25
CA VAL A 165 11.87 6.39 -8.07
C VAL A 165 12.95 6.88 -7.13
N SER A 166 12.93 8.17 -6.79
CA SER A 166 13.81 8.74 -5.78
C SER A 166 13.10 8.93 -4.45
N PHE A 167 13.85 8.77 -3.38
CA PHE A 167 13.46 9.00 -2.01
C PHE A 167 14.46 9.91 -1.31
N ASP A 168 13.98 10.75 -0.42
CA ASP A 168 14.82 11.41 0.57
C ASP A 168 14.95 10.46 1.77
N LEU A 169 16.16 10.01 2.04
CA LEU A 169 16.49 9.11 3.15
C LEU A 169 16.97 9.94 4.34
N TRP A 170 16.30 9.80 5.48
CA TRP A 170 16.56 10.58 6.68
C TRP A 170 17.16 9.66 7.76
N ASP A 171 18.43 9.91 8.14
CA ASP A 171 19.06 9.33 9.34
C ASP A 171 19.06 10.35 10.47
N PHE A 172 18.61 9.90 11.63
CA PHE A 172 18.49 10.73 12.81
C PHE A 172 19.37 10.22 13.94
N GLN A 173 20.29 11.08 14.35
CA GLN A 173 21.38 10.76 15.27
C GLN A 173 21.16 11.44 16.62
N LEU A 174 19.97 11.28 17.21
CA LEU A 174 19.75 11.71 18.60
C LEU A 174 20.21 10.67 19.60
N ARG A 175 20.81 11.19 20.68
CA ARG A 175 21.15 10.40 21.88
C ARG A 175 19.91 10.07 22.72
N ASP A 176 18.90 10.95 22.68
CA ASP A 176 17.67 10.77 23.44
C ASP A 176 16.62 9.96 22.66
N HIS A 177 16.21 8.83 23.26
CA HIS A 177 15.18 7.94 22.71
C HIS A 177 13.78 8.53 22.78
N PHE A 178 13.52 9.50 23.66
CA PHE A 178 12.20 10.06 23.92
C PHE A 178 12.04 11.50 23.41
N SER A 179 12.96 11.93 22.54
CA SER A 179 12.90 13.26 21.97
C SER A 179 11.59 13.51 21.20
N LEU A 180 10.97 14.66 21.45
CA LEU A 180 9.80 15.14 20.71
C LEU A 180 10.07 15.36 19.21
N LEU A 181 11.33 15.35 18.77
CA LEU A 181 11.67 15.51 17.36
C LEU A 181 11.39 14.26 16.53
N TRP A 182 11.31 13.08 17.16
CA TRP A 182 11.00 11.83 16.47
C TRP A 182 9.63 11.87 15.78
N SER A 183 8.63 12.55 16.37
CA SER A 183 7.30 12.70 15.76
C SER A 183 7.36 13.45 14.43
N LYS A 184 8.10 14.57 14.39
CA LYS A 184 8.28 15.39 13.18
C LYS A 184 8.97 14.63 12.05
N ILE A 185 9.79 13.65 12.38
CA ILE A 185 10.54 12.84 11.40
C ILE A 185 9.68 11.73 10.86
N ILE A 186 8.91 11.07 11.72
CA ILE A 186 7.98 10.04 11.30
C ILE A 186 6.87 10.66 10.45
N ALA A 187 6.37 11.84 10.84
CA ALA A 187 5.33 12.56 10.12
C ALA A 187 5.70 12.80 8.65
N GLY A 188 4.73 12.52 7.78
CA GLY A 188 4.86 12.67 6.33
C GLY A 188 5.81 11.68 5.66
N SER A 189 6.29 10.65 6.35
CA SER A 189 7.09 9.60 5.72
C SER A 189 6.22 8.65 4.89
N ASP A 190 6.72 8.20 3.75
CA ASP A 190 6.09 7.10 3.00
C ASP A 190 6.46 5.74 3.61
N LEU A 191 7.67 5.65 4.15
CA LEU A 191 8.19 4.49 4.86
C LEU A 191 8.97 4.91 6.11
N VAL A 192 8.71 4.21 7.21
CA VAL A 192 9.47 4.29 8.45
C VAL A 192 10.20 2.98 8.63
N ILE A 193 11.52 3.03 8.77
CA ILE A 193 12.38 1.88 9.04
C ILE A 193 12.80 1.92 10.51
N LEU A 194 12.28 1.00 11.32
CA LEU A 194 12.69 0.82 12.71
C LEU A 194 13.82 -0.20 12.77
N VAL A 195 15.02 0.25 13.14
CA VAL A 195 16.20 -0.62 13.30
C VAL A 195 16.51 -0.81 14.78
N PHE A 196 16.67 -2.06 15.22
CA PHE A 196 17.12 -2.40 16.56
C PHE A 196 18.19 -3.51 16.54
N ASN A 197 19.00 -3.61 17.59
CA ASN A 197 20.07 -4.60 17.70
C ASN A 197 19.55 -5.88 18.36
N LEU A 198 19.60 -7.03 17.68
CA LEU A 198 19.10 -8.31 18.20
C LEU A 198 19.85 -8.77 19.46
N ALA A 199 21.16 -8.53 19.55
CA ALA A 199 21.97 -8.95 20.69
C ALA A 199 21.77 -8.08 21.95
N ASN A 200 21.25 -6.86 21.77
CA ASN A 200 21.03 -5.92 22.89
C ASN A 200 19.90 -4.96 22.53
N PHE A 201 18.68 -5.35 22.89
CA PHE A 201 17.47 -4.56 22.68
C PHE A 201 16.73 -4.31 24.00
N HIS A 202 15.90 -3.27 24.00
CA HIS A 202 15.08 -2.91 25.14
C HIS A 202 13.62 -2.79 24.71
N VAL A 203 12.77 -3.71 25.21
CA VAL A 203 11.36 -3.85 24.82
C VAL A 203 10.60 -2.52 24.93
N LYS A 204 10.77 -1.78 26.04
CA LYS A 204 10.05 -0.50 26.24
C LYS A 204 10.42 0.56 25.20
N ILE A 205 11.68 0.59 24.73
CA ILE A 205 12.14 1.59 23.77
C ILE A 205 11.62 1.24 22.38
N ILE A 206 11.68 -0.03 21.99
CA ILE A 206 11.11 -0.49 20.73
C ILE A 206 9.61 -0.22 20.70
N LYS A 207 8.90 -0.58 21.77
CA LYS A 207 7.47 -0.30 21.90
C LYS A 207 7.16 1.20 21.79
N HIS A 208 7.97 2.06 22.39
CA HIS A 208 7.83 3.51 22.23
C HIS A 208 7.89 3.95 20.76
N PHE A 209 8.87 3.48 19.98
CA PHE A 209 8.97 3.81 18.56
C PHE A 209 7.81 3.24 17.72
N LEU A 210 7.33 2.04 18.05
CA LEU A 210 6.16 1.45 17.40
C LEU A 210 4.90 2.28 17.67
N ASP A 211 4.69 2.68 18.91
CA ASP A 211 3.55 3.51 19.31
C ASP A 211 3.64 4.90 18.65
N LEU A 212 4.85 5.48 18.59
CA LEU A 212 5.08 6.75 17.90
C LEU A 212 4.80 6.65 16.40
N GLN A 213 5.20 5.56 15.74
CA GLN A 213 4.87 5.33 14.33
C GLN A 213 3.36 5.20 14.10
N LYS A 214 2.63 4.51 14.98
CA LYS A 214 1.17 4.39 14.88
C LYS A 214 0.45 5.74 15.02
N LEU A 215 0.97 6.61 15.89
CA LEU A 215 0.39 7.93 16.15
C LEU A 215 0.69 8.92 15.03
N GLU A 216 1.96 9.04 14.64
CA GLU A 216 2.43 10.13 13.75
C GLU A 216 2.55 9.70 12.28
N GLY A 217 2.74 8.40 12.05
CA GLY A 217 2.97 7.78 10.74
C GLY A 217 1.87 6.81 10.35
N LYS A 218 0.60 7.09 10.72
CA LYS A 218 -0.55 6.20 10.50
C LYS A 218 -0.68 5.67 9.07
N TYR A 219 -0.32 6.50 8.08
CA TYR A 219 -0.37 6.14 6.66
C TYR A 219 0.98 5.72 6.09
N SER A 220 2.05 5.87 6.87
CA SER A 220 3.38 5.42 6.52
C SER A 220 3.47 3.91 6.64
N LYS A 221 4.17 3.29 5.70
CA LYS A 221 4.54 1.88 5.84
C LYS A 221 5.56 1.74 6.97
N LEU A 222 5.57 0.60 7.63
CA LEU A 222 6.54 0.27 8.68
C LEU A 222 7.36 -0.94 8.24
N LEU A 223 8.69 -0.78 8.25
CA LEU A 223 9.66 -1.85 8.08
C LEU A 223 10.44 -1.99 9.38
N ILE A 224 10.44 -3.17 9.98
CA ILE A 224 11.17 -3.44 11.22
C ILE A 224 12.36 -4.34 10.90
N ILE A 225 13.57 -3.91 11.26
CA ILE A 225 14.82 -4.63 11.03
C ILE A 225 15.49 -4.92 12.37
N GLY A 226 15.60 -6.22 12.68
CA GLY A 226 16.49 -6.74 13.71
C GLY A 226 17.89 -6.91 13.13
N ASN A 227 18.77 -5.98 13.43
CA ASN A 227 20.16 -5.98 12.97
C ASN A 227 21.07 -6.84 13.87
N LYS A 228 22.25 -7.17 13.37
CA LYS A 228 23.29 -7.99 14.01
C LYS A 228 22.85 -9.44 14.22
N ARG A 229 22.17 -9.99 13.21
CA ARG A 229 21.73 -11.40 13.19
C ARG A 229 22.88 -12.38 13.47
N ASP A 230 24.10 -12.03 13.08
CA ASP A 230 25.34 -12.79 13.28
C ASP A 230 25.74 -13.01 14.76
N LEU A 231 25.17 -12.23 15.69
CA LEU A 231 25.55 -12.28 17.11
C LEU A 231 24.57 -13.06 18.00
N VAL A 232 23.53 -13.66 17.43
CA VAL A 232 22.37 -14.19 18.16
C VAL A 232 22.06 -15.60 17.64
N ASP A 233 21.50 -16.49 18.46
CA ASP A 233 21.08 -17.81 18.00
C ASP A 233 19.59 -17.85 17.55
N ASP A 234 19.14 -18.94 16.92
CA ASP A 234 17.74 -19.07 16.49
C ASP A 234 16.73 -19.13 17.65
N ASN A 235 17.17 -19.57 18.84
CA ASN A 235 16.31 -19.70 20.01
C ASN A 235 16.03 -18.34 20.64
N GLU A 236 17.05 -17.49 20.71
CA GLU A 236 16.97 -16.11 21.14
C GLU A 236 16.03 -15.32 20.23
N ILE A 237 16.08 -15.50 18.90
CA ILE A 237 15.14 -14.82 18.00
C ILE A 237 13.68 -15.15 18.29
N LYS A 238 13.37 -16.42 18.54
CA LYS A 238 12.00 -16.83 18.91
C LYS A 238 11.58 -16.15 20.20
N ARG A 239 12.48 -16.05 21.17
CA ARG A 239 12.26 -15.32 22.41
C ARG A 239 12.03 -13.82 22.16
N ILE A 240 12.83 -13.18 21.31
CA ILE A 240 12.70 -11.76 20.95
C ILE A 240 11.34 -11.46 20.32
N LYS A 241 10.90 -12.30 19.37
CA LYS A 241 9.58 -12.16 18.72
C LYS A 241 8.45 -12.23 19.76
N ASN A 242 8.53 -13.17 20.70
CA ASN A 242 7.56 -13.32 21.78
C ASN A 242 7.58 -12.14 22.75
N GLU A 243 8.76 -11.65 23.16
CA GLU A 243 8.89 -10.54 24.10
C GLU A 243 8.42 -9.20 23.52
N LEU A 244 8.70 -8.95 22.24
CA LEU A 244 8.29 -7.71 21.57
C LEU A 244 6.81 -7.71 21.15
N ASN A 245 6.17 -8.88 21.08
CA ASN A 245 4.83 -9.07 20.54
C ASN A 245 4.68 -8.42 19.15
N ILE A 246 5.68 -8.66 18.30
CA ILE A 246 5.70 -8.22 16.89
C ILE A 246 5.62 -9.49 16.05
N GLU A 247 4.58 -9.60 15.21
CA GLU A 247 4.33 -10.79 14.39
C GLU A 247 5.51 -11.09 13.46
N GLU A 248 6.05 -10.07 12.79
CA GLU A 248 7.15 -10.22 11.86
C GLU A 248 8.09 -9.00 11.88
N PHE A 249 9.40 -9.26 11.98
CA PHE A 249 10.46 -8.32 11.66
C PHE A 249 11.52 -9.04 10.84
N ILE A 250 12.29 -8.27 10.06
CA ILE A 250 13.33 -8.83 9.20
C ILE A 250 14.64 -8.91 9.97
N GLU A 251 15.21 -10.10 9.98
CA GLU A 251 16.49 -10.40 10.60
C GLU A 251 17.62 -10.21 9.59
N LEU A 252 18.55 -9.28 9.86
CA LEU A 252 19.67 -9.00 8.96
C LEU A 252 20.97 -8.78 9.72
N SER A 253 22.09 -9.01 9.04
CA SER A 253 23.38 -8.48 9.44
C SER A 253 23.79 -7.42 8.41
N LEU A 254 23.81 -6.15 8.81
CA LEU A 254 24.22 -5.06 7.92
C LEU A 254 25.71 -5.11 7.53
N ASN A 255 26.50 -5.95 8.20
CA ASN A 255 27.92 -6.14 7.90
C ASN A 255 28.15 -7.19 6.79
N SER A 256 27.11 -7.92 6.35
CA SER A 256 27.26 -8.89 5.27
C SER A 256 27.52 -8.20 3.93
N PRO A 257 28.32 -8.80 3.02
CA PRO A 257 28.61 -8.20 1.72
C PRO A 257 27.35 -8.03 0.85
N ASP A 258 26.36 -8.90 1.04
CA ASP A 258 25.10 -8.90 0.29
C ASP A 258 24.00 -8.02 0.92
N ALA A 259 24.27 -7.41 2.08
CA ALA A 259 23.29 -6.62 2.83
C ALA A 259 22.63 -5.55 1.96
N LYS A 260 23.41 -4.85 1.13
CA LYS A 260 22.88 -3.78 0.25
C LYS A 260 21.80 -4.31 -0.70
N THR A 261 22.07 -5.41 -1.38
CA THR A 261 21.16 -6.01 -2.35
C THR A 261 19.90 -6.51 -1.66
N GLU A 262 20.05 -7.14 -0.50
CA GLU A 262 18.94 -7.65 0.29
C GLU A 262 18.03 -6.53 0.82
N ILE A 263 18.61 -5.46 1.39
CA ILE A 263 17.87 -4.30 1.86
C ILE A 263 17.13 -3.62 0.71
N ILE A 264 17.77 -3.42 -0.45
CA ILE A 264 17.10 -2.84 -1.61
C ILE A 264 15.91 -3.70 -2.03
N ARG A 265 16.06 -5.03 -2.07
CA ARG A 265 14.95 -5.95 -2.37
C ARG A 265 13.79 -5.79 -1.38
N ILE A 266 14.09 -5.78 -0.09
CA ILE A 266 13.11 -5.58 0.99
C ILE A 266 12.41 -4.24 0.87
N LEU A 267 13.15 -3.16 0.61
CA LEU A 267 12.59 -1.82 0.42
C LEU A 267 11.66 -1.78 -0.78
N MET A 268 12.08 -2.40 -1.90
CA MET A 268 11.23 -2.53 -3.09
C MET A 268 9.94 -3.28 -2.78
N ASP A 269 10.02 -4.41 -2.09
CA ASP A 269 8.85 -5.21 -1.72
C ASP A 269 7.93 -4.43 -0.77
N THR A 270 8.48 -3.80 0.28
CA THR A 270 7.73 -3.03 1.28
C THR A 270 7.03 -1.81 0.65
N LEU A 271 7.76 -1.00 -0.11
CA LEU A 271 7.21 0.17 -0.81
C LEU A 271 6.27 -0.25 -1.95
N GLY A 272 6.31 -1.51 -2.37
CA GLY A 272 5.57 -2.02 -3.51
C GLY A 272 6.08 -1.37 -4.79
N LEU A 273 7.39 -1.24 -4.96
CA LEU A 273 7.98 -0.66 -6.17
C LEU A 273 7.85 -1.64 -7.33
N LYS A 274 7.75 -1.10 -8.54
CA LYS A 274 7.65 -1.92 -9.73
C LYS A 274 8.95 -2.68 -9.93
N LYS A 275 8.86 -4.01 -9.98
CA LYS A 275 9.99 -4.86 -10.35
C LYS A 275 10.24 -4.72 -11.85
N LYS A 276 11.51 -4.75 -12.25
CA LYS A 276 11.87 -4.85 -13.67
C LYS A 276 11.48 -6.23 -14.17
N PHE A 277 10.97 -6.32 -15.39
CA PHE A 277 10.70 -7.62 -15.99
C PHE A 277 11.95 -8.50 -15.98
N PRO A 278 11.77 -9.83 -15.92
CA PRO A 278 12.86 -10.77 -16.19
C PRO A 278 13.58 -10.40 -17.49
N SER A 279 14.92 -10.49 -17.51
CA SER A 279 15.73 -10.11 -18.68
C SER A 279 15.37 -10.92 -19.93
N ASP A 280 14.83 -12.14 -19.75
CA ASP A 280 14.38 -13.04 -20.80
C ASP A 280 12.92 -12.81 -21.23
N PHE A 281 12.17 -11.89 -20.62
CA PHE A 281 10.76 -11.66 -20.92
C PHE A 281 10.53 -11.33 -22.41
N GLY A 282 11.38 -10.47 -22.98
CA GLY A 282 11.31 -10.13 -24.41
C GLY A 282 11.58 -11.32 -25.32
N ALA A 283 12.52 -12.19 -24.96
CA ALA A 283 12.83 -13.41 -25.70
C ALA A 283 11.64 -14.40 -25.66
N ARG A 284 11.01 -14.58 -24.50
CA ARG A 284 9.82 -15.42 -24.35
C ARG A 284 8.62 -14.91 -25.14
N VAL A 285 8.43 -13.59 -25.22
CA VAL A 285 7.37 -12.98 -26.05
C VAL A 285 7.62 -13.27 -27.54
N LYS A 286 8.89 -13.20 -27.98
CA LYS A 286 9.28 -13.53 -29.36
C LYS A 286 9.04 -15.02 -29.65
N GLU A 287 9.54 -15.91 -28.78
CA GLU A 287 9.34 -17.36 -28.88
C GLU A 287 7.85 -17.74 -29.01
N ALA A 288 6.98 -17.15 -28.18
CA ALA A 288 5.54 -17.38 -28.27
C ALA A 288 4.95 -16.92 -29.60
N GLY A 289 5.48 -15.83 -30.18
CA GLY A 289 5.13 -15.36 -31.52
C GLY A 289 5.60 -16.30 -32.63
N ASP A 290 6.84 -16.78 -32.53
CA ASP A 290 7.45 -17.69 -33.50
C ASP A 290 6.68 -19.03 -33.54
N LEU A 291 6.29 -19.59 -32.39
CA LEU A 291 5.43 -20.79 -32.30
C LEU A 291 4.09 -20.61 -33.02
N VAL A 292 3.50 -19.42 -32.96
CA VAL A 292 2.26 -19.11 -33.69
C VAL A 292 2.50 -19.04 -35.19
N GLN A 293 3.63 -18.46 -35.62
CA GLN A 293 4.01 -18.37 -37.04
C GLN A 293 4.31 -19.75 -37.63
N GLU A 294 4.91 -20.66 -36.86
CA GLU A 294 5.15 -22.06 -37.23
C GLU A 294 3.87 -22.93 -37.27
N GLY A 295 2.71 -22.36 -36.95
CA GLY A 295 1.43 -23.09 -36.90
C GLY A 295 1.21 -23.90 -35.63
N LYS A 296 2.13 -23.86 -34.65
CA LYS A 296 1.98 -24.50 -33.32
C LYS A 296 1.13 -23.63 -32.38
N THR A 297 -0.09 -23.30 -32.82
CA THR A 297 -0.98 -22.32 -32.17
C THR A 297 -1.30 -22.62 -30.70
N VAL A 298 -1.47 -23.90 -30.34
CA VAL A 298 -1.78 -24.32 -28.96
C VAL A 298 -0.61 -24.09 -28.01
N GLN A 299 0.62 -24.37 -28.47
CA GLN A 299 1.84 -24.14 -27.67
C GLN A 299 2.10 -22.64 -27.49
N GLY A 300 1.97 -21.85 -28.56
CA GLY A 300 2.05 -20.40 -28.49
C GLY A 300 1.00 -19.80 -27.54
N LEU A 301 -0.23 -20.31 -27.58
CA LEU A 301 -1.30 -19.91 -26.65
C LEU A 301 -0.94 -20.22 -25.18
N ALA A 302 -0.37 -21.38 -24.88
CA ALA A 302 0.08 -21.73 -23.54
C ALA A 302 1.17 -20.76 -23.05
N LYS A 303 2.17 -20.47 -23.88
CA LYS A 303 3.23 -19.50 -23.57
C LYS A 303 2.69 -18.08 -23.34
N PHE A 304 1.74 -17.62 -24.15
CA PHE A 304 1.11 -16.31 -23.91
C PHE A 304 0.34 -16.26 -22.57
N LYS A 305 -0.28 -17.35 -22.12
CA LYS A 305 -0.92 -17.40 -20.79
C LYS A 305 0.11 -17.27 -19.66
N GLU A 306 1.25 -17.93 -19.77
CA GLU A 306 2.36 -17.78 -18.81
C GLU A 306 2.85 -16.32 -18.76
N LEU A 307 3.04 -15.71 -19.93
CA LEU A 307 3.46 -14.30 -20.05
C LEU A 307 2.44 -13.32 -19.46
N ILE A 308 1.14 -13.64 -19.50
CA ILE A 308 0.10 -12.84 -18.82
C ILE A 308 0.23 -12.95 -17.30
N ILE A 309 0.50 -14.13 -16.76
CA ILE A 309 0.68 -14.31 -15.31
C ILE A 309 1.86 -13.45 -14.85
N ILE A 310 2.97 -13.48 -15.59
CA ILE A 310 4.13 -12.60 -15.35
C ILE A 310 3.70 -11.13 -15.49
N SER A 311 3.04 -10.73 -16.56
CA SER A 311 2.63 -9.33 -16.78
C SER A 311 1.70 -8.80 -15.68
N LYS A 312 0.80 -9.64 -15.16
CA LYS A 312 -0.10 -9.31 -14.05
C LYS A 312 0.65 -9.20 -12.73
N ALA A 313 1.57 -10.12 -12.44
CA ALA A 313 2.41 -10.06 -11.24
C ALA A 313 3.27 -8.79 -11.19
N PHE A 314 3.72 -8.30 -12.35
CA PHE A 314 4.49 -7.06 -12.49
C PHE A 314 3.62 -5.82 -12.75
N GLN A 315 2.29 -5.94 -12.64
CA GLN A 315 1.28 -4.90 -12.88
C GLN A 315 1.50 -4.08 -14.16
N ASN A 316 1.96 -4.71 -15.25
CA ASN A 316 2.12 -3.99 -16.50
C ASN A 316 0.84 -4.05 -17.33
N ILE A 317 0.01 -3.01 -17.19
CA ILE A 317 -1.32 -2.91 -17.80
C ILE A 317 -1.25 -2.95 -19.34
N ILE A 318 -0.26 -2.28 -19.93
CA ILE A 318 -0.10 -2.17 -21.38
C ILE A 318 0.19 -3.56 -21.98
N TYR A 319 1.20 -4.26 -21.44
CA TYR A 319 1.53 -5.61 -21.90
C TYR A 319 0.41 -6.61 -21.61
N THR A 320 -0.24 -6.51 -20.45
CA THR A 320 -1.35 -7.40 -20.10
C THR A 320 -2.48 -7.30 -21.13
N LYS A 321 -2.91 -6.08 -21.48
CA LYS A 321 -3.96 -5.87 -22.49
C LYS A 321 -3.55 -6.38 -23.87
N ALA A 322 -2.33 -6.10 -24.30
CA ALA A 322 -1.82 -6.55 -25.59
C ALA A 322 -1.75 -8.09 -25.68
N LEU A 323 -1.34 -8.76 -24.61
CA LEU A 323 -1.30 -10.21 -24.53
C LEU A 323 -2.70 -10.83 -24.46
N GLU A 324 -3.62 -10.24 -23.68
CA GLU A 324 -5.03 -10.67 -23.61
C GLU A 324 -5.72 -10.59 -24.98
N GLN A 325 -5.48 -9.52 -25.73
CA GLN A 325 -5.98 -9.38 -27.11
C GLN A 325 -5.42 -10.47 -28.03
N LYS A 326 -4.09 -10.70 -28.01
CA LYS A 326 -3.47 -11.78 -28.79
C LYS A 326 -4.04 -13.16 -28.46
N ILE A 327 -4.30 -13.44 -27.18
CA ILE A 327 -4.94 -14.69 -26.74
C ILE A 327 -6.36 -14.81 -27.28
N SER A 328 -7.15 -13.74 -27.22
CA SER A 328 -8.51 -13.70 -27.75
C SER A 328 -8.52 -14.01 -29.25
N ASP A 329 -7.62 -13.37 -30.01
CA ASP A 329 -7.49 -13.57 -31.46
C ASP A 329 -7.06 -15.00 -31.80
N LEU A 330 -6.12 -15.58 -31.04
CA LEU A 330 -5.69 -16.97 -31.20
C LEU A 330 -6.81 -17.97 -30.89
N ASN A 331 -7.57 -17.75 -29.82
CA ASN A 331 -8.71 -18.60 -29.49
C ASN A 331 -9.78 -18.57 -30.58
N LYS A 332 -10.04 -17.40 -31.19
CA LYS A 332 -10.95 -17.30 -32.33
C LYS A 332 -10.44 -18.12 -33.53
N LYS A 333 -9.15 -17.99 -33.87
CA LYS A 333 -8.53 -18.79 -34.95
C LYS A 333 -8.59 -20.29 -34.69
N ILE A 334 -8.33 -20.73 -33.45
CA ILE A 334 -8.41 -22.13 -33.07
C ILE A 334 -9.85 -22.65 -33.22
N LYS A 335 -10.85 -21.89 -32.75
CA LYS A 335 -12.27 -22.24 -32.92
C LYS A 335 -12.65 -22.40 -34.39
N GLU A 336 -12.30 -21.42 -35.23
CA GLU A 336 -12.55 -21.48 -36.68
C GLU A 336 -11.87 -22.69 -37.34
N GLN A 337 -10.64 -23.03 -36.93
CA GLN A 337 -9.95 -24.22 -37.43
C GLN A 337 -10.64 -25.51 -36.99
N THR A 338 -11.12 -25.59 -35.75
CA THR A 338 -11.86 -26.77 -35.26
C THR A 338 -13.20 -26.95 -35.96
N GLU A 339 -13.93 -25.86 -36.24
CA GLU A 339 -15.19 -25.90 -37.01
C GLU A 339 -14.96 -26.33 -38.46
N LYS A 340 -13.88 -25.85 -39.09
CA LYS A 340 -13.47 -26.30 -40.44
C LYS A 340 -13.09 -27.79 -40.46
N ARG A 341 -12.52 -28.33 -39.39
CA ARG A 341 -12.24 -29.78 -39.26
C ARG A 341 -13.52 -30.58 -39.11
N ARG A 342 -14.41 -30.17 -38.19
CA ARG A 342 -15.72 -30.81 -37.98
C ARG A 342 -16.57 -30.84 -39.24
N THR A 343 -16.65 -29.73 -39.97
CA THR A 343 -17.40 -29.67 -41.24
C THR A 343 -16.80 -30.55 -42.34
N LYS A 344 -15.47 -30.76 -42.34
CA LYS A 344 -14.82 -31.72 -43.25
C LYS A 344 -15.05 -33.17 -42.84
N GLU A 345 -15.01 -33.47 -41.55
CA GLU A 345 -15.30 -34.80 -40.99
C GLU A 345 -16.76 -35.19 -41.25
N ASN A 346 -17.71 -34.30 -40.96
CA ASN A 346 -19.14 -34.51 -41.25
C ASN A 346 -19.42 -34.71 -42.75
N LYS A 347 -18.60 -34.12 -43.65
CA LYS A 347 -18.70 -34.37 -45.10
C LYS A 347 -18.08 -35.70 -45.52
N LYS A 348 -17.14 -36.25 -44.76
CA LYS A 348 -16.52 -37.56 -45.02
C LYS A 348 -17.34 -38.73 -44.48
N GLU A 349 -18.14 -38.51 -43.44
CA GLU A 349 -18.85 -39.58 -42.72
C GLU A 349 -20.08 -40.18 -43.41
N PHE A 350 -20.46 -39.81 -44.64
CA PHE A 350 -21.62 -40.45 -45.28
C PHE A 350 -21.56 -40.61 -46.80
N THR A 351 -20.43 -41.09 -47.33
CA THR A 351 -20.48 -41.90 -48.54
C THR A 351 -20.34 -43.36 -48.13
N VAL A 352 -21.47 -44.02 -47.84
CA VAL A 352 -21.52 -45.48 -47.73
C VAL A 352 -20.89 -46.02 -49.01
N SER A 353 -19.72 -46.65 -48.89
CA SER A 353 -19.05 -47.27 -50.02
C SER A 353 -20.06 -48.20 -50.70
N LYS A 354 -20.36 -47.92 -51.97
CA LYS A 354 -21.37 -48.66 -52.75
C LYS A 354 -21.09 -50.16 -52.60
N SER A 355 -22.00 -50.84 -51.90
CA SER A 355 -22.13 -52.30 -51.77
C SER A 355 -20.86 -53.08 -51.38
N LEU A 356 -20.52 -53.14 -50.09
CA LEU A 356 -20.01 -54.39 -49.52
C LEU A 356 -21.21 -55.35 -49.37
N MET A 357 -21.54 -56.07 -50.44
CA MET A 357 -22.50 -57.17 -50.36
C MET A 357 -21.86 -58.30 -49.54
N PHE A 358 -22.25 -58.43 -48.27
CA PHE A 358 -21.94 -59.62 -47.49
C PHE A 358 -22.80 -60.78 -47.99
N THR A 359 -22.28 -61.59 -48.92
CA THR A 359 -22.98 -62.77 -49.47
C THR A 359 -22.90 -64.01 -48.59
N ARG A 360 -22.28 -63.94 -47.41
CA ARG A 360 -22.15 -65.12 -46.53
C ARG A 360 -23.40 -65.28 -45.66
N LYS A 361 -24.36 -66.06 -46.16
CA LYS A 361 -25.42 -66.69 -45.36
C LYS A 361 -24.77 -67.63 -44.34
N ILE A 362 -24.60 -67.17 -43.10
CA ILE A 362 -24.25 -68.04 -41.97
C ILE A 362 -25.56 -68.58 -41.42
N SER A 363 -25.81 -69.87 -41.64
CA SER A 363 -26.90 -70.60 -41.00
C SER A 363 -26.51 -70.84 -39.54
N VAL A 364 -27.21 -70.16 -38.63
CA VAL A 364 -27.03 -70.34 -37.19
C VAL A 364 -27.98 -71.43 -36.73
N LYS A 365 -27.45 -72.50 -36.14
CA LYS A 365 -28.25 -73.57 -35.52
C LYS A 365 -29.09 -72.99 -34.36
N PRO A 366 -30.38 -73.38 -34.22
CA PRO A 366 -31.21 -72.94 -33.11
C PRO A 366 -30.68 -73.49 -31.78
N LEU A 367 -30.65 -72.63 -30.75
CA LEU A 367 -30.24 -73.00 -29.41
C LEU A 367 -31.23 -74.02 -28.79
N PRO A 368 -30.73 -75.01 -28.03
CA PRO A 368 -31.59 -75.96 -27.31
C PRO A 368 -32.29 -75.27 -26.14
N SER A 369 -33.61 -75.40 -26.11
CA SER A 369 -34.47 -75.10 -24.97
C SER A 369 -34.44 -76.27 -23.99
N GLN A 370 -33.89 -76.09 -22.79
CA GLN A 370 -34.14 -77.01 -21.68
C GLN A 370 -34.43 -76.27 -20.38
N SER A 371 -35.65 -76.53 -19.93
CA SER A 371 -36.22 -76.39 -18.59
C SER A 371 -35.79 -77.54 -17.67
N ALA A 372 -36.05 -77.35 -16.35
CA ALA A 372 -36.02 -78.30 -15.22
C ALA A 372 -34.62 -78.47 -14.56
N MET A 373 -34.45 -78.05 -13.30
CA MET A 373 -34.60 -78.84 -12.05
C MET A 373 -33.57 -79.99 -11.98
N ASP A 374 -32.88 -80.32 -10.89
CA ASP A 374 -33.01 -80.01 -9.46
C ASP A 374 -31.69 -80.41 -8.77
N ASP A 375 -31.47 -79.85 -7.58
CA ASP A 375 -30.84 -80.45 -6.39
C ASP A 375 -29.43 -81.13 -6.40
N SER A 376 -28.55 -80.51 -5.61
CA SER A 376 -28.01 -81.03 -4.33
C SER A 376 -26.49 -81.26 -4.17
N ILE A 377 -26.02 -80.75 -3.00
CA ILE A 377 -24.98 -81.25 -2.07
C ILE A 377 -23.50 -80.86 -2.29
N GLU A 378 -23.02 -80.07 -1.31
CA GLU A 378 -21.74 -80.11 -0.54
C GLU A 378 -20.39 -80.21 -1.29
N GLN A 379 -19.28 -79.55 -0.92
CA GLN A 379 -18.78 -79.16 0.40
C GLN A 379 -17.62 -78.14 0.25
N LYS A 380 -17.40 -77.37 1.32
CA LYS A 380 -16.26 -76.49 1.70
C LYS A 380 -14.89 -77.24 1.72
N PRO A 381 -13.72 -76.61 2.06
CA PRO A 381 -13.48 -75.22 2.53
C PRO A 381 -12.24 -74.46 1.97
N SER A 382 -12.26 -73.16 2.29
CA SER A 382 -11.16 -72.26 2.73
C SER A 382 -9.93 -72.02 1.84
N ILE A 383 -9.69 -70.75 1.50
CA ILE A 383 -8.75 -69.86 2.23
C ILE A 383 -9.08 -68.39 1.90
N GLU A 384 -9.01 -67.57 2.95
CA GLU A 384 -9.19 -66.11 3.00
C GLU A 384 -8.20 -65.41 2.04
N GLU A 385 -8.56 -64.31 1.37
CA GLU A 385 -8.36 -62.98 1.94
C GLU A 385 -9.24 -61.91 1.29
N ARG A 386 -9.55 -60.92 2.12
CA ARG A 386 -10.53 -59.84 1.97
C ARG A 386 -10.09 -58.78 0.96
N PHE A 387 -10.99 -58.39 0.05
CA PHE A 387 -11.25 -56.96 -0.25
C PHE A 387 -12.70 -56.79 -0.73
N THR A 388 -13.46 -56.00 0.02
CA THR A 388 -14.87 -55.68 -0.19
C THR A 388 -15.07 -54.67 -1.32
N THR A 389 -15.79 -55.10 -2.35
CA THR A 389 -16.61 -54.30 -3.29
C THR A 389 -17.84 -53.69 -2.56
N PRO A 390 -18.82 -52.97 -3.17
CA PRO A 390 -19.02 -52.62 -4.58
C PRO A 390 -19.51 -51.18 -4.87
N SER A 391 -19.35 -50.78 -6.13
CA SER A 391 -20.14 -49.76 -6.80
C SER A 391 -21.58 -50.25 -7.05
N LYS A 392 -22.57 -49.40 -6.71
CA LYS A 392 -23.93 -49.48 -7.26
C LYS A 392 -24.27 -48.17 -7.99
N PRO A 393 -24.98 -48.25 -9.13
CA PRO A 393 -25.44 -47.08 -9.88
C PRO A 393 -26.81 -46.62 -9.39
N LEU A 394 -27.03 -45.31 -9.26
CA LEU A 394 -28.36 -44.74 -9.05
C LEU A 394 -28.68 -43.68 -10.11
N LYS A 395 -29.62 -44.04 -11.00
CA LYS A 395 -30.55 -43.10 -11.63
C LYS A 395 -31.59 -42.68 -10.58
N LYS A 396 -31.84 -41.38 -10.42
CA LYS A 396 -33.17 -40.73 -10.41
C LYS A 396 -33.11 -39.28 -9.89
N MET A 397 -33.62 -38.38 -10.74
CA MET A 397 -34.56 -37.28 -10.44
C MET A 397 -34.33 -36.39 -9.21
N VAL A 398 -33.97 -35.13 -9.48
CA VAL A 398 -34.38 -33.93 -8.69
C VAL A 398 -34.59 -32.81 -9.72
N ALA A 399 -35.80 -32.56 -10.20
CA ALA A 399 -36.81 -31.65 -9.63
C ALA A 399 -36.32 -30.18 -9.58
N PHE A 400 -36.86 -29.41 -10.53
CA PHE A 400 -36.86 -27.95 -10.60
C PHE A 400 -37.27 -27.33 -9.26
N GLN A 401 -36.42 -26.49 -8.68
CA GLN A 401 -36.85 -25.49 -7.70
C GLN A 401 -37.16 -24.19 -8.43
N GLN A 402 -38.45 -23.88 -8.48
CA GLN A 402 -38.98 -22.56 -8.78
C GLN A 402 -38.48 -21.59 -7.70
N LEU A 403 -37.74 -20.56 -8.12
CA LEU A 403 -37.36 -19.44 -7.27
C LEU A 403 -38.58 -18.55 -7.09
N ASP A 404 -39.09 -18.55 -5.86
CA ASP A 404 -40.17 -17.68 -5.42
C ASP A 404 -39.81 -16.21 -5.62
N SER A 405 -40.75 -15.55 -6.28
CA SER A 405 -40.80 -14.11 -6.44
C SER A 405 -41.45 -13.47 -5.21
N LYS A 406 -41.00 -12.24 -4.91
CA LYS A 406 -41.58 -11.23 -4.00
C LYS A 406 -41.09 -11.24 -2.54
N LYS A 407 -40.25 -10.24 -2.24
CA LYS A 407 -40.58 -9.21 -1.25
C LYS A 407 -39.82 -7.92 -1.58
N VAL A 408 -40.55 -6.97 -2.18
CA VAL A 408 -40.12 -5.58 -2.38
C VAL A 408 -40.11 -4.91 -1.01
N VAL A 409 -38.92 -4.68 -0.45
CA VAL A 409 -38.73 -3.85 0.74
C VAL A 409 -38.81 -2.39 0.30
N LYS A 410 -39.85 -1.68 0.74
CA LYS A 410 -39.96 -0.22 0.58
C LYS A 410 -38.87 0.46 1.41
N PRO A 411 -38.18 1.49 0.87
CA PRO A 411 -37.23 2.26 1.66
C PRO A 411 -37.95 3.10 2.73
N PRO A 412 -37.35 3.28 3.92
CA PRO A 412 -37.91 4.13 4.97
C PRO A 412 -37.95 5.59 4.53
N LYS A 413 -39.09 6.24 4.76
CA LYS A 413 -39.29 7.68 4.54
C LYS A 413 -38.42 8.46 5.53
N ILE A 414 -37.42 9.16 5.01
CA ILE A 414 -36.65 10.15 5.76
C ILE A 414 -37.55 11.39 5.99
N PRO A 415 -37.75 11.86 7.23
CA PRO A 415 -38.49 13.09 7.50
C PRO A 415 -37.71 14.32 6.99
N LYS A 416 -38.37 15.11 6.14
CA LYS A 416 -37.88 16.40 5.64
C LYS A 416 -37.72 17.37 6.82
N LYS A 417 -36.48 17.75 7.15
CA LYS A 417 -36.19 18.89 8.01
C LYS A 417 -36.54 20.21 7.28
N PRO A 418 -37.16 21.19 7.94
CA PRO A 418 -37.44 22.49 7.34
C PRO A 418 -36.14 23.26 7.08
N SER A 419 -36.04 23.79 5.85
CA SER A 419 -34.98 24.67 5.37
C SER A 419 -34.91 25.94 6.22
N LYS A 420 -33.79 26.14 6.92
CA LYS A 420 -33.49 27.43 7.54
C LYS A 420 -32.99 28.41 6.47
N LEU A 421 -33.61 29.58 6.50
CA LEU A 421 -33.37 30.80 5.73
C LEU A 421 -31.88 31.07 5.47
N ILE A 422 -31.52 31.18 4.20
CA ILE A 422 -30.26 31.74 3.72
C ILE A 422 -30.38 33.26 3.82
N VAL A 423 -29.69 33.85 4.80
CA VAL A 423 -29.47 35.30 4.87
C VAL A 423 -28.39 35.66 3.84
N LYS A 424 -28.76 36.50 2.87
CA LYS A 424 -27.85 37.07 1.86
C LYS A 424 -26.77 37.91 2.55
N PRO A 425 -25.47 37.67 2.34
CA PRO A 425 -24.44 38.63 2.75
C PRO A 425 -24.47 39.82 1.79
N LYS A 426 -24.60 41.03 2.36
CA LYS A 426 -24.43 42.31 1.66
C LYS A 426 -22.98 42.44 1.19
N ILE A 427 -22.80 42.67 -0.09
CA ILE A 427 -21.54 43.02 -0.74
C ILE A 427 -21.14 44.44 -0.31
N PRO A 428 -19.96 44.66 0.31
CA PRO A 428 -19.39 45.99 0.44
C PRO A 428 -18.75 46.41 -0.88
N LYS A 429 -19.03 47.67 -1.25
CA LYS A 429 -18.56 48.32 -2.47
C LYS A 429 -17.04 48.45 -2.52
N THR A 430 -16.54 48.14 -3.71
CA THR A 430 -15.39 48.68 -4.42
C THR A 430 -14.68 49.87 -3.76
N ILE A 431 -13.41 49.68 -3.40
CA ILE A 431 -12.41 50.75 -3.30
C ILE A 431 -11.23 50.35 -4.19
N SER A 432 -11.05 51.12 -5.25
CA SER A 432 -9.92 51.12 -6.18
C SER A 432 -8.62 51.54 -5.47
N PRO A 433 -7.48 50.87 -5.68
CA PRO A 433 -6.19 51.43 -5.33
C PRO A 433 -5.60 52.21 -6.50
N SER A 434 -5.43 53.51 -6.26
CA SER A 434 -4.64 54.45 -7.05
C SER A 434 -3.20 53.96 -7.23
N SER A 435 -2.72 54.09 -8.46
CA SER A 435 -1.33 54.01 -8.86
C SER A 435 -0.41 54.89 -8.00
N LYS A 436 0.56 54.27 -7.34
CA LYS A 436 1.78 54.95 -6.87
C LYS A 436 3.00 54.23 -7.41
N SER A 437 3.87 55.06 -7.98
CA SER A 437 5.12 54.77 -8.67
C SER A 437 6.11 54.01 -7.80
N VAL A 438 6.60 52.89 -8.33
CA VAL A 438 7.72 52.14 -7.74
C VAL A 438 9.01 52.82 -8.20
N LYS A 439 9.70 53.49 -7.27
CA LYS A 439 11.11 53.85 -7.41
C LYS A 439 11.95 52.59 -7.26
N SER A 440 12.90 52.42 -8.18
CA SER A 440 13.90 51.37 -8.19
C SER A 440 14.83 51.46 -6.96
N ILE A 441 14.87 50.38 -6.17
CA ILE A 441 15.83 50.18 -5.10
C ILE A 441 16.89 49.19 -5.60
N LYS A 442 18.16 49.59 -5.50
CA LYS A 442 19.34 48.81 -5.91
C LYS A 442 19.54 47.59 -4.99
N PRO A 443 20.06 46.46 -5.49
CA PRO A 443 20.26 45.26 -4.70
C PRO A 443 21.68 45.23 -4.11
N LYS A 444 21.86 45.81 -2.93
CA LYS A 444 22.94 45.45 -2.00
C LYS A 444 22.36 45.59 -0.59
N ASP A 445 22.61 44.57 0.24
CA ASP A 445 22.27 44.48 1.66
C ASP A 445 20.84 44.02 2.01
N LEU A 446 20.57 42.72 1.81
CA LEU A 446 19.52 41.98 2.52
C LEU A 446 20.07 40.61 2.95
N HIS A 447 20.87 40.59 4.00
CA HIS A 447 20.98 39.40 4.85
C HIS A 447 19.86 39.47 5.91
N PRO A 448 18.95 38.48 5.99
CA PRO A 448 18.01 38.42 7.09
C PRO A 448 18.78 38.06 8.37
N LYS A 449 19.08 39.05 9.21
CA LYS A 449 19.45 38.82 10.61
C LYS A 449 18.18 38.41 11.37
N MET A 450 18.01 37.11 11.61
CA MET A 450 17.10 36.66 12.66
C MET A 450 17.66 37.11 14.02
N PRO A 451 16.80 37.50 15.00
CA PRO A 451 17.25 37.75 16.36
C PRO A 451 17.70 36.41 16.97
N LEU A 452 19.01 36.22 17.02
CA LEU A 452 19.68 35.09 17.66
C LEU A 452 20.23 35.59 19.00
N GLU A 453 19.33 35.80 19.96
CA GLU A 453 19.68 36.04 21.36
C GLU A 453 18.80 35.15 22.23
N LEU A 454 19.12 33.85 22.29
CA LEU A 454 18.60 32.95 23.31
C LEU A 454 19.56 31.83 23.72
N PHE A 455 20.80 31.85 23.23
CA PHE A 455 21.81 30.88 23.65
C PHE A 455 23.14 31.56 23.89
N SER A 456 23.43 31.78 25.17
CA SER A 456 24.77 32.10 25.65
C SER A 456 25.74 30.95 25.29
N PRO A 457 26.97 31.25 24.84
CA PRO A 457 27.95 30.23 24.54
C PRO A 457 28.55 29.65 25.84
N ASN A 458 28.54 28.32 25.92
CA ASN A 458 29.40 27.48 26.76
C ASN A 458 29.50 27.83 28.25
N GLU A 459 28.67 27.17 29.07
CA GLU A 459 29.12 26.66 30.36
C GLU A 459 29.11 25.13 30.30
N GLU A 460 30.21 24.52 30.73
CA GLU A 460 30.40 23.08 30.83
C GLU A 460 29.32 22.45 31.72
N ILE A 461 28.38 21.75 31.09
CA ILE A 461 27.37 20.96 31.81
C ILE A 461 27.91 19.53 31.97
N THR A 462 28.81 19.36 32.94
CA THR A 462 28.93 18.12 33.70
C THR A 462 27.81 18.09 34.74
N LYS A 463 26.56 18.00 34.30
CA LYS A 463 25.47 17.60 35.20
C LYS A 463 25.42 16.09 35.20
N GLU A 464 25.86 15.52 36.31
CA GLU A 464 25.48 14.21 36.77
C GLU A 464 24.00 13.98 36.46
N ILE A 465 23.70 12.84 35.85
CA ILE A 465 22.33 12.37 35.64
C ILE A 465 21.75 12.15 37.05
N GLU A 466 21.11 13.17 37.62
CA GLU A 466 20.28 13.02 38.81
C GLU A 466 19.26 11.93 38.49
N LYS A 467 19.37 10.80 39.19
CA LYS A 467 18.37 9.73 39.19
C LYS A 467 16.98 10.38 39.33
N PRO A 468 15.94 9.89 38.61
CA PRO A 468 14.60 10.46 38.70
C PRO A 468 14.22 10.62 40.16
N LYS A 469 14.11 11.87 40.63
CA LYS A 469 13.76 12.18 42.02
C LYS A 469 12.43 11.49 42.29
N VAL A 470 12.44 10.49 43.17
CA VAL A 470 11.23 9.82 43.63
C VAL A 470 10.41 10.88 44.36
N ILE A 471 9.33 11.32 43.71
CA ILE A 471 8.45 12.36 44.25
C ILE A 471 7.61 11.75 45.36
N ASP A 472 7.75 12.28 46.57
CA ASP A 472 6.93 11.91 47.73
C ASP A 472 5.61 12.69 47.65
N PHE A 473 4.63 12.11 46.94
CA PHE A 473 3.32 12.76 46.70
C PHE A 473 2.57 13.18 47.96
N PRO A 474 2.54 12.41 49.08
CA PRO A 474 1.99 12.86 50.35
C PRO A 474 2.60 14.19 50.86
N ARG A 475 3.92 14.35 50.77
CA ARG A 475 4.59 15.60 51.19
C ARG A 475 4.27 16.77 50.26
N GLU A 476 4.21 16.52 48.95
CA GLU A 476 3.84 17.57 47.99
C GLU A 476 2.37 17.99 48.14
N LEU A 477 1.46 17.05 48.42
CA LEU A 477 0.06 17.35 48.74
C LEU A 477 -0.04 18.26 49.97
N GLN A 478 0.66 17.89 51.06
CA GLN A 478 0.69 18.67 52.29
C GLN A 478 1.19 20.10 52.03
N LYS A 479 2.29 20.26 51.29
CA LYS A 479 2.83 21.59 50.92
C LYS A 479 1.83 22.43 50.12
N PHE A 480 1.05 21.81 49.23
CA PHE A 480 0.05 22.56 48.46
C PHE A 480 -1.15 23.00 49.31
N ILE A 481 -1.58 22.16 50.26
CA ILE A 481 -2.66 22.50 51.20
C ILE A 481 -2.22 23.63 52.14
N GLU A 482 -1.00 23.55 52.68
CA GLU A 482 -0.39 24.59 53.53
C GLU A 482 -0.27 25.93 52.80
N LYS A 483 0.11 25.92 51.52
CA LYS A 483 0.12 27.13 50.67
C LYS A 483 -1.28 27.71 50.44
N GLY A 484 -2.33 26.88 50.52
CA GLY A 484 -3.71 27.28 50.42
C GLY A 484 -4.30 27.87 51.71
N GLY A 485 -3.51 27.94 52.80
CA GLY A 485 -3.95 28.44 54.10
C GLY A 485 -4.65 27.40 54.99
N SER A 486 -4.61 26.13 54.60
CA SER A 486 -5.17 24.99 55.34
C SER A 486 -4.06 24.14 55.97
N SER A 487 -4.37 23.38 57.01
CA SER A 487 -3.42 22.41 57.58
C SER A 487 -4.05 21.02 57.63
N LEU A 488 -3.43 20.05 56.96
CA LEU A 488 -3.86 18.65 56.99
C LEU A 488 -2.77 17.76 57.57
N SER A 489 -3.15 16.83 58.44
CA SER A 489 -2.17 15.92 59.04
C SER A 489 -1.51 15.02 57.96
N PRO A 490 -0.22 14.69 58.09
CA PRO A 490 0.49 13.87 57.09
C PRO A 490 -0.19 12.51 56.83
N LYS A 491 -0.78 11.91 57.87
CA LYS A 491 -1.52 10.64 57.78
C LYS A 491 -2.78 10.76 56.91
N LEU A 492 -3.46 11.90 56.96
CA LEU A 492 -4.62 12.19 56.10
C LEU A 492 -4.18 12.43 54.66
N CYS A 493 -3.06 13.12 54.42
CA CYS A 493 -2.48 13.29 53.08
C CYS A 493 -2.13 11.93 52.44
N GLU A 494 -1.53 11.02 53.21
CA GLU A 494 -1.26 9.65 52.74
C GLU A 494 -2.55 8.91 52.36
N HIS A 495 -3.58 9.02 53.19
CA HIS A 495 -4.88 8.38 52.92
C HIS A 495 -5.53 8.93 51.64
N LEU A 496 -5.56 10.26 51.47
CA LEU A 496 -6.09 10.91 50.27
C LEU A 496 -5.35 10.49 49.00
N ILE A 497 -4.01 10.37 49.05
CA ILE A 497 -3.24 9.88 47.91
C ILE A 497 -3.59 8.42 47.58
N ILE A 498 -3.83 7.58 48.58
CA ILE A 498 -4.27 6.18 48.37
C ILE A 498 -5.65 6.13 47.71
N GLU A 499 -6.59 6.96 48.16
CA GLU A 499 -7.91 7.05 47.52
C GLU A 499 -7.84 7.61 46.11
N LEU A 500 -7.02 8.64 45.88
CA LEU A 500 -6.79 9.19 44.56
C LEU A 500 -6.23 8.13 43.60
N LYS A 501 -5.26 7.31 44.05
CA LYS A 501 -4.72 6.18 43.28
C LYS A 501 -5.77 5.12 42.96
N LYS A 502 -6.72 4.87 43.87
CA LYS A 502 -7.82 3.91 43.63
C LYS A 502 -8.86 4.46 42.67
N SER A 503 -9.11 5.77 42.69
CA SER A 503 -10.10 6.41 41.82
C SER A 503 -9.60 6.63 40.39
N LEU A 504 -8.29 6.82 40.22
CA LEU A 504 -7.66 6.99 38.92
C LEU A 504 -7.16 5.63 38.41
N ASP A 505 -7.73 5.14 37.30
CA ASP A 505 -7.20 3.98 36.56
C ASP A 505 -5.87 4.29 35.82
N ARG A 506 -5.08 5.25 36.32
CA ARG A 506 -3.79 5.69 35.76
C ARG A 506 -2.85 6.17 36.88
N PRO A 507 -1.51 6.15 36.67
CA PRO A 507 -0.58 6.71 37.65
C PRO A 507 -0.85 8.20 37.90
N ILE A 508 -0.71 8.61 39.17
CA ILE A 508 -0.90 9.99 39.63
C ILE A 508 0.16 10.90 39.00
N SER A 509 -0.29 11.98 38.36
CA SER A 509 0.57 13.09 37.94
C SER A 509 0.65 14.18 39.01
N PHE A 510 1.61 15.08 38.88
CA PHE A 510 1.75 16.22 39.77
C PHE A 510 0.56 17.19 39.67
N GLU A 511 -0.08 17.32 38.48
CA GLU A 511 -1.31 18.12 38.35
C GLU A 511 -2.47 17.53 39.16
N ASP A 512 -2.59 16.21 39.25
CA ASP A 512 -3.66 15.55 40.00
C ASP A 512 -3.57 15.90 41.50
N VAL A 513 -2.35 15.88 42.05
CA VAL A 513 -2.09 16.26 43.45
C VAL A 513 -2.39 17.74 43.69
N LYS A 514 -2.02 18.61 42.76
CA LYS A 514 -2.33 20.05 42.84
C LYS A 514 -3.84 20.31 42.76
N MET A 515 -4.56 19.56 41.93
CA MET A 515 -6.02 19.68 41.80
C MET A 515 -6.73 19.18 43.06
N ALA A 516 -6.27 18.07 43.64
CA ALA A 516 -6.78 17.54 44.91
C ALA A 516 -6.57 18.53 46.07
N ALA A 517 -5.39 19.14 46.18
CA ALA A 517 -5.11 20.18 47.18
C ALA A 517 -6.07 21.37 47.04
N ASN A 518 -6.25 21.88 45.82
CA ASN A 518 -7.14 23.01 45.56
C ASN A 518 -8.61 22.69 45.88
N PHE A 519 -9.03 21.45 45.64
CA PHE A 519 -10.38 21.00 45.98
C PHE A 519 -10.58 20.97 47.49
N PHE A 520 -9.62 20.40 48.23
CA PHE A 520 -9.64 20.32 49.69
C PHE A 520 -9.71 21.71 50.34
N VAL A 521 -8.81 22.62 49.93
CA VAL A 521 -8.77 24.00 50.44
C VAL A 521 -10.08 24.74 50.18
N LYS A 522 -10.69 24.55 49.00
CA LYS A 522 -11.99 25.15 48.69
C LYS A 522 -13.12 24.59 49.55
N GLN A 523 -13.09 23.30 49.86
CA GLN A 523 -14.13 22.67 50.67
C GLN A 523 -14.07 23.15 52.12
N GLU A 524 -12.87 23.25 52.69
CA GLU A 524 -12.70 23.77 54.05
C GLU A 524 -13.04 25.26 54.18
N GLN A 525 -12.84 26.06 53.12
CA GLN A 525 -13.27 27.47 53.10
C GLN A 525 -14.79 27.66 52.99
N LEU A 526 -15.53 26.61 52.66
CA LEU A 526 -16.99 26.62 52.55
C LEU A 526 -17.67 26.16 53.85
N GLU A 527 -16.94 25.48 54.74
CA GLU A 527 -17.37 25.10 56.09
C GLU A 527 -16.99 26.19 57.10
#